data_AF-A0AAN9EDV4-F1
#
_entry.id   AF-A0AAN9EDV4-F1
#
_cell.length_a   1.000
_cell.length_b   1.000
_cell.length_c   1.000
_cell.angle_alpha   90.00
_cell.angle_beta   90.00
_cell.angle_gamma   90.00
#
_symmetry.space_group_name_H-M   'P 1'
#
loop_
_entity.id
_entity.type
_entity.pdbx_description
1 polymer ?
#
loop_
_entity_poly.entity_id
_entity_poly.type
_entity_poly.pdbx_seq_one_letter_code
_entity_poly.pdbx_strand_id
1 'polypeptide(L)'
;MEWGEFRQFINDLELVDLPLIGRKYTRYKPNGKASSKLDRFLINEEWNQNWNDIKQVALQQELSDRCPLLLNCDAKDWVPKPCRTNNCWLEDHRFEQFVKTELNKISVQGWEAFILKEKLKLLKHVLKEWNKTVFGDLDKKIEDAVQKINHFDSLMEERDLQDQEDGSRFPQQRKVA
;
A
#
# COMPACT_ATOMS: atom_id res chain seq x y z
N MET A 1 -12.48 -25.70 5.65
CA MET A 1 -13.44 -25.12 6.59
C MET A 1 -14.57 -24.52 5.78
N GLU A 2 -15.76 -25.10 5.88
CA GLU A 2 -16.94 -24.52 5.24
C GLU A 2 -17.36 -23.24 5.98
N TRP A 3 -18.11 -22.34 5.31
CA TRP A 3 -18.49 -21.07 5.91
C TRP A 3 -19.34 -21.26 7.19
N GLY A 4 -20.05 -22.38 7.32
CA GLY A 4 -20.76 -22.73 8.56
C GLY A 4 -19.82 -22.94 9.74
N GLU A 5 -18.77 -23.75 9.56
CA GLU A 5 -17.78 -24.06 10.60
C GLU A 5 -17.00 -22.80 11.04
N PHE A 6 -16.63 -21.94 10.08
CA PHE A 6 -15.90 -20.72 10.40
C PHE A 6 -16.79 -19.70 11.15
N ARG A 7 -18.10 -19.63 10.87
CA ARG A 7 -19.03 -18.83 11.69
C ARG A 7 -19.17 -19.38 13.09
N GLN A 8 -19.24 -20.70 13.24
CA GLN A 8 -19.32 -21.33 14.54
C GLN A 8 -18.07 -21.00 15.37
N PHE A 9 -16.88 -21.10 14.78
CA PHE A 9 -15.63 -20.70 15.40
C PHE A 9 -15.63 -19.24 15.88
N ILE A 10 -16.14 -18.30 15.07
CA ILE A 10 -16.24 -16.88 15.46
C ILE A 10 -17.15 -16.72 16.68
N ASN A 11 -18.31 -17.39 16.66
CA ASN A 11 -19.28 -17.32 17.75
C ASN A 11 -18.76 -17.99 19.04
N ASP A 12 -18.16 -19.17 18.93
CA ASP A 12 -17.65 -19.94 20.08
C ASP A 12 -16.55 -19.20 20.84
N LEU A 13 -15.79 -18.35 20.13
CA LEU A 13 -14.73 -17.53 20.70
C LEU A 13 -15.17 -16.10 21.02
N GLU A 14 -16.46 -15.78 20.88
CA GLU A 14 -17.03 -14.45 21.11
C GLU A 14 -16.26 -13.34 20.35
N LEU A 15 -15.83 -13.67 19.12
CA LEU A 15 -15.11 -12.74 18.26
C LEU A 15 -16.08 -11.86 17.47
N VAL A 16 -15.70 -10.60 17.30
CA VAL A 16 -16.42 -9.61 16.52
C VAL A 16 -15.77 -9.48 15.14
N ASP A 17 -16.52 -9.75 14.08
CA ASP A 17 -16.14 -9.37 12.71
C ASP A 17 -16.50 -7.91 12.47
N LEU A 18 -15.47 -7.06 12.37
CA LEU A 18 -15.65 -5.64 12.15
C LEU A 18 -16.36 -5.37 10.82
N PRO A 19 -17.14 -4.27 10.69
CA PRO A 19 -17.67 -3.86 9.40
C PRO A 19 -16.54 -3.42 8.47
N LEU A 20 -16.60 -3.83 7.20
CA LEU A 20 -15.63 -3.40 6.18
C LEU A 20 -16.01 -2.03 5.64
N ILE A 21 -15.09 -1.07 5.74
CA ILE A 21 -15.27 0.31 5.26
C ILE A 21 -14.50 0.52 3.96
N GLY A 22 -15.09 1.26 3.03
CA GLY A 22 -14.47 1.71 1.79
C GLY A 22 -14.71 0.81 0.58
N ARG A 23 -14.75 -0.52 0.76
CA ARG A 23 -15.07 -1.49 -0.31
C ARG A 23 -16.01 -2.58 0.17
N LYS A 24 -16.67 -3.26 -0.78
CA LYS A 24 -17.53 -4.42 -0.48
C LYS A 24 -16.74 -5.73 -0.34
N TYR A 25 -15.58 -5.83 -0.99
CA TYR A 25 -14.78 -7.05 -1.05
C TYR A 25 -13.30 -6.78 -0.76
N THR A 26 -12.56 -7.81 -0.36
CA THR A 26 -11.11 -7.73 -0.09
C THR A 26 -10.28 -8.42 -1.17
N ARG A 27 -10.93 -9.16 -2.06
CA ARG A 27 -10.30 -9.85 -3.18
C ARG A 27 -11.17 -9.74 -4.41
N TYR A 28 -10.54 -9.40 -5.53
CA TYR A 28 -11.15 -9.31 -6.86
C TYR A 28 -10.35 -10.20 -7.80
N LYS A 29 -11.00 -11.19 -8.43
CA LYS A 29 -10.30 -12.01 -9.42
C LYS A 29 -9.84 -11.12 -10.57
N PRO A 30 -8.67 -11.43 -11.18
CA PRO A 30 -8.21 -10.70 -12.35
C PRO A 30 -9.25 -10.70 -13.47
N ASN A 31 -10.01 -11.77 -13.69
CA ASN A 31 -11.02 -11.74 -14.75
C ASN A 31 -12.29 -10.91 -14.44
N GLY A 32 -12.35 -10.18 -13.32
CA GLY A 32 -13.50 -9.36 -12.91
C GLY A 32 -14.78 -10.14 -12.55
N LYS A 33 -14.82 -11.45 -12.82
CA LYS A 33 -16.03 -12.29 -12.73
C LYS A 33 -16.37 -12.76 -11.31
N ALA A 34 -15.50 -12.53 -10.34
CA ALA A 34 -15.77 -12.89 -8.96
C ALA A 34 -15.00 -12.00 -7.99
N SER A 35 -15.69 -11.63 -6.93
CA SER A 35 -15.14 -10.92 -5.78
C SER A 35 -15.55 -11.62 -4.49
N SER A 36 -14.74 -11.49 -3.44
CA SER A 36 -14.95 -12.17 -2.16
C SER A 36 -14.34 -11.39 -0.99
N LYS A 37 -14.97 -11.44 0.19
CA LYS A 37 -14.42 -10.94 1.46
C LYS A 37 -13.69 -12.10 2.18
N LEU A 38 -12.41 -12.30 1.85
CA LEU A 38 -11.60 -13.37 2.45
C LEU A 38 -10.76 -12.88 3.62
N ASP A 39 -10.29 -11.64 3.55
CA ASP A 39 -9.49 -11.01 4.58
C ASP A 39 -10.42 -10.27 5.54
N ARG A 40 -10.16 -10.37 6.84
CA ARG A 40 -10.93 -9.69 7.89
C ARG A 40 -10.13 -9.63 9.18
N PHE A 41 -10.35 -8.56 9.95
CA PHE A 41 -9.95 -8.52 11.35
C PHE A 41 -11.08 -9.07 12.23
N LEU A 42 -10.72 -10.01 13.09
CA LEU A 42 -11.56 -10.51 14.16
C LEU A 42 -10.96 -10.02 15.47
N ILE A 43 -11.78 -9.39 16.31
CA ILE A 43 -11.33 -8.85 17.60
C ILE A 43 -12.20 -9.41 18.73
N ASN A 44 -11.66 -9.53 19.93
CA ASN A 44 -12.47 -9.85 21.10
C ASN A 44 -13.10 -8.57 21.68
N GLU A 45 -14.07 -8.75 22.57
CA GLU A 45 -14.79 -7.66 23.22
C GLU A 45 -13.87 -6.73 24.02
N GLU A 46 -12.86 -7.28 24.70
CA GLU A 46 -11.88 -6.49 25.46
C GLU A 46 -11.12 -5.49 24.56
N TRP A 47 -10.72 -5.90 23.36
CA TRP A 47 -10.07 -5.01 22.41
C TRP A 47 -11.02 -3.91 21.91
N ASN A 48 -12.27 -4.29 21.63
CA ASN A 48 -13.32 -3.38 21.18
C ASN A 48 -13.65 -2.29 22.22
N GLN A 49 -13.54 -2.61 23.50
CA GLN A 49 -13.76 -1.66 24.60
C GLN A 49 -12.55 -0.77 24.87
N ASN A 50 -11.33 -1.27 24.69
CA ASN A 50 -10.11 -0.54 24.99
C ASN A 50 -9.74 0.51 23.94
N TRP A 51 -10.20 0.34 22.70
CA TRP A 51 -9.90 1.25 21.60
C TRP A 51 -11.19 1.79 21.01
N ASN A 52 -11.39 3.09 21.13
CA ASN A 52 -12.55 3.74 20.53
C ASN A 52 -12.45 3.72 19.00
N ASP A 53 -13.59 3.59 18.34
CA ASP A 53 -13.73 3.80 16.90
C ASP A 53 -12.89 2.88 15.99
N ILE A 54 -12.60 1.65 16.46
CA ILE A 54 -11.89 0.64 15.64
C ILE A 54 -12.66 0.37 14.34
N LYS A 55 -11.96 0.54 13.22
CA LYS A 55 -12.51 0.35 11.87
C LYS A 55 -11.57 -0.52 11.07
N GLN A 56 -12.10 -1.51 10.37
CA GLN A 56 -11.34 -2.14 9.29
C GLN A 56 -11.65 -1.43 7.96
N VAL A 57 -10.61 -0.91 7.32
CA VAL A 57 -10.71 -0.17 6.07
C VAL A 57 -10.02 -0.97 4.98
N ALA A 58 -10.74 -1.27 3.89
CA ALA A 58 -10.12 -1.79 2.68
C ALA A 58 -9.35 -0.66 1.99
N LEU A 59 -8.04 -0.82 1.90
CA LEU A 59 -7.20 0.09 1.13
C LEU A 59 -7.34 -0.18 -0.37
N GLN A 60 -6.88 0.78 -1.15
CA GLN A 60 -6.89 0.68 -2.61
C GLN A 60 -6.11 -0.55 -3.07
N GLN A 61 -6.64 -1.19 -4.11
CA GLN A 61 -5.99 -2.31 -4.76
C GLN A 61 -4.82 -1.77 -5.59
N GLU A 62 -3.65 -2.38 -5.40
CA GLU A 62 -2.48 -2.14 -6.24
C GLU A 62 -2.39 -3.22 -7.34
N LEU A 63 -1.20 -3.75 -7.62
CA LEU A 63 -1.00 -4.78 -8.65
C LEU A 63 -1.42 -6.20 -8.22
N SER A 64 -1.88 -6.35 -6.98
CA SER A 64 -2.33 -7.61 -6.37
C SER A 64 -3.83 -7.85 -6.61
N ASP A 65 -4.29 -9.10 -6.59
CA ASP A 65 -5.72 -9.46 -6.59
C ASP A 65 -6.40 -9.24 -5.22
N ARG A 66 -5.60 -8.91 -4.19
CA ARG A 66 -6.02 -8.61 -2.81
C ARG A 66 -5.91 -7.13 -2.49
N CYS A 67 -6.91 -6.61 -1.78
CA CYS A 67 -6.92 -5.30 -1.16
C CYS A 67 -6.31 -5.40 0.24
N PRO A 68 -5.24 -4.65 0.56
CA PRO A 68 -4.73 -4.58 1.92
C PRO A 68 -5.82 -4.06 2.89
N LEU A 69 -5.88 -4.62 4.10
CA LEU A 69 -6.75 -4.13 5.15
C LEU A 69 -5.96 -3.32 6.17
N LEU A 70 -6.47 -2.13 6.48
CA LEU A 70 -5.98 -1.30 7.56
C LEU A 70 -6.92 -1.45 8.76
N LEU A 71 -6.38 -1.88 9.89
CA LEU A 71 -7.05 -1.75 11.17
C LEU A 71 -6.75 -0.36 11.71
N ASN A 72 -7.71 0.55 11.54
CA ASN A 72 -7.60 1.89 12.04
C ASN A 72 -8.12 1.93 13.47
N CYS A 73 -7.22 2.22 14.40
CA CYS A 73 -7.54 2.51 15.77
C CYS A 73 -7.03 3.93 16.04
N ASP A 74 -7.78 4.76 16.75
CA ASP A 74 -7.46 6.19 17.02
C ASP A 74 -6.18 6.43 17.87
N ALA A 75 -5.21 5.51 17.86
CA ALA A 75 -3.86 5.80 18.30
C ALA A 75 -3.29 6.91 17.44
N LYS A 76 -2.86 7.99 18.11
CA LYS A 76 -1.93 8.94 17.53
C LYS A 76 -0.62 8.22 17.25
N ASP A 77 -0.47 7.70 16.04
CA ASP A 77 0.78 7.16 15.51
C ASP A 77 1.81 8.28 15.38
N TRP A 78 2.48 8.60 16.48
CA TRP A 78 3.50 9.66 16.56
C TRP A 78 4.92 9.13 16.33
N VAL A 79 5.08 8.15 15.43
CA VAL A 79 6.43 7.68 15.07
C VAL A 79 6.84 8.28 13.73
N PRO A 80 7.94 9.06 13.67
CA PRO A 80 8.50 9.53 12.41
C PRO A 80 8.75 8.34 11.48
N LYS A 81 8.16 8.38 10.28
CA LYS A 81 8.36 7.32 9.28
C LYS A 81 9.86 7.19 8.99
N PRO A 82 10.44 5.98 9.09
CA PRO A 82 11.84 5.78 8.78
C PRO A 82 12.12 6.17 7.32
N CYS A 83 13.35 6.62 7.06
CA CYS A 83 13.79 6.87 5.69
C CYS A 83 13.79 5.54 4.92
N ARG A 84 13.05 5.46 3.82
CA ARG A 84 13.01 4.30 2.92
C ARG A 84 13.81 4.63 1.66
N THR A 85 14.53 3.64 1.16
CA THR A 85 15.21 3.67 -0.15
C THR A 85 14.40 2.86 -1.16
N ASN A 86 14.39 3.29 -2.42
CA ASN A 86 13.75 2.50 -3.48
C ASN A 86 14.74 1.44 -3.99
N ASN A 87 14.27 0.20 -4.14
CA ASN A 87 15.13 -0.90 -4.60
C ASN A 87 15.67 -0.67 -6.02
N CYS A 88 14.89 -0.03 -6.90
CA CYS A 88 15.33 0.30 -8.25
C CYS A 88 16.57 1.21 -8.28
N TRP A 89 16.84 1.96 -7.20
CA TRP A 89 18.06 2.75 -7.09
C TRP A 89 19.29 1.84 -6.98
N LEU A 90 19.20 0.76 -6.21
CA LEU A 90 20.32 -0.18 -6.01
C LEU A 90 20.65 -0.99 -7.27
N GLU A 91 19.68 -1.13 -8.18
CA GLU A 91 19.85 -1.81 -9.47
C GLU A 91 20.49 -0.90 -10.54
N ASP A 92 20.45 0.42 -10.35
CA ASP A 92 21.10 1.36 -11.26
C ASP A 92 22.60 1.48 -10.94
N HIS A 93 23.44 1.05 -11.89
CA HIS A 93 24.90 1.11 -11.79
C HIS A 93 25.48 2.48 -11.42
N ARG A 94 24.73 3.59 -11.63
CA ARG A 94 25.17 4.96 -11.31
C ARG A 94 24.90 5.35 -9.88
N PHE A 95 24.03 4.64 -9.16
CA PHE A 95 23.53 5.06 -7.85
C PHE A 95 24.64 5.19 -6.81
N GLU A 96 25.52 4.20 -6.70
CA GLU A 96 26.61 4.22 -5.71
C GLU A 96 27.54 5.42 -5.94
N GLN A 97 27.92 5.65 -7.20
CA GLN A 97 28.77 6.78 -7.56
C GLN A 97 28.07 8.11 -7.31
N PHE A 98 26.78 8.21 -7.66
CA PHE A 98 25.97 9.40 -7.43
C PHE A 98 25.91 9.76 -5.94
N VAL A 99 25.57 8.79 -5.06
CA VAL A 99 25.50 9.02 -3.61
C VAL A 99 26.84 9.47 -3.04
N LYS A 100 27.95 8.82 -3.42
CA LYS A 100 29.29 9.21 -2.96
C LYS A 100 29.63 10.64 -3.39
N THR A 101 29.37 10.98 -4.65
CA THR A 101 29.65 12.31 -5.19
C THR A 101 28.82 13.39 -4.49
N GLU A 102 27.51 13.18 -4.31
CA GLU A 102 26.63 14.16 -3.68
C GLU A 102 26.88 14.29 -2.18
N LEU A 103 27.14 13.19 -1.49
CA LEU A 103 27.47 13.23 -0.06
C LEU A 103 28.77 14.00 0.22
N ASN A 104 29.76 13.89 -0.66
CA ASN A 104 31.03 14.63 -0.55
C ASN A 104 30.87 16.14 -0.81
N LYS A 105 29.84 16.57 -1.54
CA LYS A 105 29.52 18.00 -1.75
C LYS A 105 28.84 18.63 -0.53
N ILE A 106 28.20 17.83 0.31
CA ILE A 106 27.44 18.32 1.47
C ILE A 106 28.39 18.62 2.63
N SER A 107 28.57 19.92 2.91
CA SER A 107 29.28 20.42 4.09
C SER A 107 28.28 20.94 5.13
N VAL A 108 28.30 20.35 6.34
CA VAL A 108 27.46 20.75 7.48
C VAL A 108 28.35 20.83 8.71
N GLN A 109 28.17 21.87 9.52
CA GLN A 109 28.88 22.07 10.79
C GLN A 109 27.93 21.91 11.98
N GLY A 110 28.46 21.45 13.11
CA GLY A 110 27.72 21.24 14.36
C GLY A 110 28.22 19.99 15.10
N TRP A 111 27.47 19.54 16.09
CA TRP A 111 27.72 18.25 16.74
C TRP A 111 27.39 17.07 15.81
N GLU A 112 28.03 15.94 16.05
CA GLU A 112 28.12 14.79 15.14
C GLU A 112 26.74 14.26 14.73
N ALA A 113 25.80 14.16 15.68
CA ALA A 113 24.44 13.71 15.42
C ALA A 113 23.67 14.69 14.51
N PHE A 114 23.88 15.99 14.67
CA PHE A 114 23.28 17.00 13.80
C PHE A 114 23.88 16.99 12.41
N ILE A 115 25.20 16.85 12.30
CA ILE A 115 25.88 16.70 11.00
C ILE A 115 25.29 15.50 10.26
N LEU A 116 25.17 14.34 10.92
CA LEU A 116 24.61 13.14 10.30
C LEU A 116 23.15 13.35 9.87
N LYS A 117 22.32 13.88 10.77
CA LYS A 117 20.90 14.16 10.49
C LYS A 117 20.72 15.08 9.28
N GLU A 118 21.42 16.22 9.24
CA GLU A 118 21.27 17.18 8.14
C GLU A 118 21.90 16.66 6.85
N LYS A 119 23.01 15.90 6.90
CA LYS A 119 23.55 15.21 5.71
C LYS A 119 22.54 14.24 5.12
N LEU A 120 21.90 13.39 5.93
CA LEU A 120 20.88 12.45 5.47
C LEU A 120 19.65 13.17 4.91
N LYS A 121 19.24 14.28 5.53
CA LYS A 121 18.13 15.11 5.06
C LYS A 121 18.43 15.76 3.70
N LEU A 122 19.62 16.35 3.53
CA LEU A 122 20.04 16.95 2.27
C LEU A 122 20.20 15.89 1.17
N LEU A 123 20.84 14.76 1.50
CA LEU A 123 20.97 13.63 0.59
C LEU A 123 19.59 13.11 0.13
N LYS A 124 18.61 13.01 1.04
CA LYS A 124 17.23 12.65 0.70
C LYS A 124 16.61 13.60 -0.33
N HIS A 125 16.87 14.91 -0.24
CA HIS A 125 16.39 15.86 -1.24
C HIS A 125 17.03 15.65 -2.61
N VAL A 126 18.35 15.47 -2.65
CA VAL A 126 19.10 15.25 -3.89
C VAL A 126 18.69 13.92 -4.56
N LEU A 127 18.51 12.86 -3.77
CA LEU A 127 18.01 11.57 -4.24
C LEU A 127 16.60 11.66 -4.84
N LYS A 128 15.72 12.49 -4.26
CA LYS A 128 14.37 12.70 -4.82
C LYS A 128 14.41 13.36 -6.20
N GLU A 129 15.26 14.36 -6.38
CA GLU A 129 15.41 15.01 -7.69
C GLU A 129 16.05 14.06 -8.71
N TRP A 130 17.10 13.33 -8.31
CA TRP A 130 17.71 12.30 -9.15
C TRP A 130 16.70 11.22 -9.58
N ASN A 131 15.86 10.76 -8.65
CA ASN A 131 14.80 9.79 -8.96
C ASN A 131 13.86 10.31 -10.06
N LYS A 132 13.42 11.57 -9.97
CA LYS A 132 12.58 12.19 -11.00
C LYS A 132 13.29 12.31 -12.34
N THR A 133 14.57 12.67 -12.35
CA THR A 133 15.33 12.83 -13.60
C THR A 133 15.62 11.49 -14.28
N VAL A 134 15.98 10.46 -13.51
CA VAL A 134 16.40 9.16 -14.05
C VAL A 134 15.22 8.24 -14.35
N PHE A 135 14.27 8.15 -13.44
CA PHE A 135 13.15 7.21 -13.55
C PHE A 135 11.81 7.89 -13.93
N GLY A 136 11.81 9.23 -13.99
CA GLY A 136 10.59 10.01 -14.17
C GLY A 136 9.78 10.10 -12.86
N ASP A 137 8.55 10.59 -12.99
CA ASP A 137 7.59 10.59 -11.88
C ASP A 137 6.98 9.19 -11.75
N LEU A 138 7.79 8.23 -11.27
CA LEU A 138 7.34 6.86 -11.00
C LEU A 138 6.16 6.87 -10.02
N ASP A 139 6.21 7.75 -9.01
CA ASP A 139 5.15 7.89 -8.01
C ASP A 139 3.82 8.27 -8.70
N LYS A 140 3.83 9.25 -9.59
CA LYS A 140 2.65 9.62 -10.38
C LYS A 140 2.19 8.52 -11.34
N LYS A 141 3.11 7.81 -12.00
CA LYS A 141 2.74 6.69 -12.88
C LYS A 141 2.09 5.54 -12.09
N ILE A 142 2.59 5.25 -10.90
CA ILE A 142 2.00 4.28 -9.98
C ILE A 142 0.62 4.79 -9.54
N GLU A 143 0.50 6.05 -9.14
CA GLU A 143 -0.76 6.67 -8.76
C GLU A 143 -1.81 6.61 -9.88
N ASP A 144 -1.45 7.01 -11.10
CA ASP A 144 -2.33 6.95 -12.28
C ASP A 144 -2.78 5.51 -12.58
N ALA A 145 -1.88 4.53 -12.43
CA ALA A 145 -2.21 3.11 -12.62
C ALA A 145 -3.16 2.59 -11.53
N VAL A 146 -2.90 2.93 -10.27
CA VAL A 146 -3.73 2.58 -9.11
C VAL A 146 -5.12 3.21 -9.25
N GLN A 147 -5.20 4.49 -9.63
CA GLN A 147 -6.48 5.17 -9.86
C GLN A 147 -7.32 4.50 -10.95
N LYS A 148 -6.69 4.08 -12.06
CA LYS A 148 -7.39 3.32 -13.12
C LYS A 148 -7.91 1.98 -12.62
N ILE A 149 -7.10 1.21 -11.89
CA ILE A 149 -7.52 -0.09 -11.32
C ILE A 149 -8.72 0.13 -10.38
N ASN A 150 -8.63 1.11 -9.49
CA ASN A 150 -9.69 1.42 -8.53
C ASN A 150 -10.99 1.87 -9.20
N HIS A 151 -10.90 2.64 -10.30
CA HIS A 151 -12.08 3.04 -11.06
C HIS A 151 -12.82 1.81 -11.61
N PHE A 152 -12.10 0.86 -12.20
CA PHE A 152 -12.70 -0.38 -12.68
C PHE A 152 -13.22 -1.27 -11.53
N ASP A 153 -12.54 -1.30 -10.38
CA ASP A 153 -13.04 -2.01 -9.19
C ASP A 153 -14.39 -1.46 -8.71
N SER A 154 -14.52 -0.14 -8.59
CA SER A 154 -15.77 0.50 -8.21
C SER A 154 -16.89 0.19 -9.20
N LEU A 155 -16.60 0.23 -10.50
CA LEU A 155 -17.59 -0.13 -11.53
C LEU A 155 -18.06 -1.58 -11.39
N MET A 156 -17.15 -2.53 -11.13
CA MET A 156 -17.48 -3.94 -10.90
C MET A 156 -18.35 -4.17 -9.65
N GLU A 157 -18.30 -3.29 -8.66
CA GLU A 157 -19.15 -3.38 -7.48
C GLU A 157 -20.59 -2.90 -7.71
N GLU A 158 -20.83 -2.19 -8.81
CA GLU A 158 -22.12 -1.60 -9.17
C GLU A 158 -22.77 -2.32 -10.38
N ARG A 159 -21.97 -2.78 -11.34
CA ARG A 159 -22.42 -3.45 -12.57
C ARG A 159 -21.35 -4.40 -13.13
N ASP A 160 -21.77 -5.34 -13.97
CA ASP A 160 -20.82 -6.12 -14.77
C ASP A 160 -20.11 -5.21 -15.81
N LEU A 161 -18.80 -5.39 -15.98
CA LEU A 161 -18.00 -4.67 -16.98
C LEU A 161 -18.28 -5.19 -18.40
N GLN A 162 -18.23 -4.29 -19.39
CA GLN A 162 -18.34 -4.67 -20.81
C GLN A 162 -17.00 -5.17 -21.36
N ASP A 163 -17.01 -6.01 -22.41
CA ASP A 163 -15.82 -6.67 -22.98
C ASP A 163 -14.68 -5.70 -23.38
N GLN A 164 -14.98 -4.44 -23.68
CA GLN A 164 -13.99 -3.40 -24.01
C GLN A 164 -13.28 -2.80 -22.78
N GLU A 165 -13.93 -2.82 -21.61
CA GLU A 165 -13.42 -2.31 -20.33
C GLU A 165 -12.46 -3.32 -19.67
N ASP A 166 -12.68 -4.62 -19.89
CA ASP A 166 -11.85 -5.73 -19.37
C ASP A 166 -10.41 -5.67 -19.92
N GLY A 167 -10.24 -5.39 -21.23
CA GLY A 167 -8.92 -5.25 -21.84
C GLY A 167 -8.11 -4.06 -21.33
N SER A 168 -8.76 -3.01 -20.86
CA SER A 168 -8.13 -1.77 -20.36
C SER A 168 -7.66 -1.89 -18.91
N ARG A 169 -8.23 -2.82 -18.13
CA ARG A 169 -7.76 -3.18 -16.78
C ARG A 169 -6.48 -4.01 -16.81
N PHE A 170 -6.25 -4.79 -17.87
CA PHE A 170 -5.09 -5.70 -17.99
C PHE A 170 -4.18 -5.44 -19.20
N PRO A 171 -3.64 -4.24 -19.44
CA PRO A 171 -2.81 -4.03 -20.63
C PRO A 171 -1.50 -4.84 -20.64
N GLN A 172 -1.04 -5.42 -19.51
CA GLN A 172 0.29 -6.03 -19.44
C GLN A 172 0.53 -7.14 -18.39
N GLN A 173 -0.48 -7.84 -17.86
CA GLN A 173 -0.22 -9.03 -17.02
C GLN A 173 0.22 -10.28 -17.80
N ARG A 174 0.26 -10.23 -19.13
CA ARG A 174 0.80 -11.31 -19.98
C ARG A 174 2.24 -11.03 -20.37
N LYS A 175 3.20 -11.37 -19.50
CA LYS A 175 4.57 -11.85 -19.82
C LYS A 175 5.46 -11.76 -18.58
N VAL A 176 5.31 -12.69 -17.63
CA VAL A 176 6.46 -13.27 -16.93
C VAL A 176 6.11 -14.73 -16.63
N ALA A 177 6.59 -15.60 -17.51
CA ALA A 177 6.79 -17.03 -17.25
C ALA A 177 8.30 -17.27 -17.44
#